data_AF-A0AAE4DIS1-F1
#
_entry.id   AF-A0AAE4DIS1-F1
#
_cell.length_a   1.000
_cell.length_b   1.000
_cell.length_c   1.000
_cell.angle_alpha   90.00
_cell.angle_beta   90.00
_cell.angle_gamma   90.00
#
_symmetry.space_group_name_H-M   'P 1'
#
loop_
_entity.id
_entity.type
_entity.pdbx_description
1 polymer ?
#
loop_
_entity_poly.entity_id
_entity_poly.type
_entity_poly.pdbx_seq_one_letter_code
_entity_poly.pdbx_strand_id
1 'polypeptide(L)' 'MNDPVKTFRRLGWVFLAIALNIVGIGIGALWMKVGPAALSMLMDPANAFIWLTTALTFAPAIGSFYASRLFARRQKA' A
#
# COMPACT_ATOMS: atom_id res chain seq x y z
N MET A 1 11.13 25.00 7.52
CA MET A 1 11.47 23.56 7.44
C MET A 1 10.50 22.64 8.20
N ASN A 2 9.38 23.12 8.77
CA ASN A 2 8.43 22.28 9.52
C ASN A 2 7.01 22.37 8.94
N ASP A 3 6.81 21.90 7.71
CA ASP A 3 5.45 21.75 7.15
C ASP A 3 4.99 20.29 7.35
N PRO A 4 4.19 20.00 8.39
CA PRO A 4 3.72 18.65 8.66
C PRO A 4 2.88 18.10 7.50
N VAL A 5 2.15 18.95 6.76
CA VAL A 5 1.34 18.53 5.61
C VAL A 5 2.23 17.91 4.53
N LYS A 6 3.31 18.60 4.16
CA LYS A 6 4.26 18.12 3.15
C LYS A 6 5.01 16.88 3.62
N THR A 7 5.36 16.83 4.90
CA THR A 7 6.10 15.70 5.49
C THR A 7 5.26 14.42 5.46
N PHE A 8 4.04 14.46 5.99
CA PHE A 8 3.13 13.30 5.96
C PHE A 8 2.75 12.90 4.53
N ARG A 9 2.63 13.85 3.59
CA ARG A 9 2.39 13.53 2.19
C ARG A 9 3.56 12.79 1.55
N ARG A 10 4.80 13.20 1.84
CA ARG A 10 6.01 12.49 1.37
C ARG A 10 6.10 11.09 1.97
N LEU A 11 5.87 10.95 3.28
CA LEU A 11 5.83 9.65 3.96
C LEU A 11 4.79 8.71 3.33
N GLY A 12 3.59 9.23 3.02
CA GLY A 12 2.56 8.45 2.33
C GLY A 12 3.03 7.89 1.00
N TRP A 13 3.74 8.68 0.20
CA TRP A 13 4.33 8.21 -1.06
C TRP A 13 5.43 7.17 -0.86
N VAL A 14 6.28 7.33 0.17
CA VAL A 14 7.33 6.36 0.49
C VAL A 14 6.71 5.02 0.88
N PHE A 15 5.75 5.02 1.82
CA PHE A 15 5.07 3.78 2.22
C PHE A 15 4.29 3.14 1.07
N LEU A 16 3.68 3.94 0.21
CA LEU A 16 2.99 3.43 -0.98
C LEU A 16 3.97 2.74 -1.93
N ALA A 17 5.13 3.36 -2.20
CA ALA A 17 6.16 2.77 -3.05
C ALA A 17 6.68 1.45 -2.48
N ILE A 18 6.93 1.39 -1.17
CA ILE A 18 7.35 0.16 -0.49
C ILE A 18 6.28 -0.93 -0.61
N ALA A 19 5.02 -0.61 -0.31
CA ALA A 19 3.92 -1.56 -0.40
C ALA A 19 3.76 -2.11 -1.83
N LEU A 20 3.82 -1.24 -2.85
CA LEU A 20 3.75 -1.67 -4.25
C LEU A 20 4.91 -2.60 -4.64
N ASN A 21 6.12 -2.35 -4.15
CA ASN A 21 7.26 -3.24 -4.39
C ASN A 21 7.05 -4.61 -3.74
N ILE A 22 6.60 -4.65 -2.49
CA ILE A 22 6.31 -5.91 -1.79
C ILE A 22 5.28 -6.73 -2.56
N VAL A 23 4.18 -6.10 -3.00
CA VAL A 23 3.13 -6.79 -3.77
C VAL A 23 3.64 -7.24 -5.14
N GLY A 24 4.35 -6.37 -5.87
CA GLY A 24 4.89 -6.69 -7.18
C GLY A 24 5.88 -7.85 -7.13
N ILE A 25 6.80 -7.85 -6.16
CA ILE A 25 7.75 -8.94 -5.94
C ILE A 25 7.01 -10.22 -5.54
N GLY A 26 6.01 -10.15 -4.67
CA GLY A 26 5.21 -11.31 -4.27
C GLY A 26 4.49 -11.97 -5.45
N ILE A 27 3.83 -11.17 -6.29
CA ILE A 27 3.15 -11.65 -7.51
C ILE A 27 4.18 -12.21 -8.50
N GLY A 28 5.30 -11.51 -8.71
CA GLY A 28 6.37 -11.94 -9.60
C GLY A 28 6.98 -13.28 -9.16
N ALA A 29 7.25 -13.44 -7.87
CA ALA A 29 7.77 -14.69 -7.29
C ALA A 29 6.77 -15.85 -7.47
N LEU A 30 5.47 -15.59 -7.27
CA LEU A 30 4.43 -16.60 -7.51
C LEU A 30 4.40 -17.00 -9.00
N TRP A 31 4.41 -16.02 -9.90
CA TRP A 31 4.45 -16.26 -11.35
C TRP A 31 5.68 -17.08 -11.76
N MET A 32 6.86 -16.78 -11.23
CA MET A 32 8.08 -17.55 -11.52
C MET A 32 7.97 -19.01 -11.03
N LYS A 33 7.19 -19.28 -9.99
CA LYS A 33 7.07 -20.61 -9.40
C LYS A 33 6.03 -21.49 -10.08
N VAL A 34 4.87 -20.94 -10.46
CA VAL A 34 3.73 -21.72 -10.99
C VAL A 34 3.25 -21.26 -12.37
N GLY A 35 3.90 -20.26 -12.97
CA GLY A 35 3.59 -19.77 -14.31
C GLY A 35 2.17 -19.23 -14.42
N PRO A 36 1.46 -19.50 -15.55
CA PRO A 36 0.09 -19.03 -15.78
C PRO A 36 -0.93 -19.47 -14.71
N ALA A 37 -0.68 -20.58 -14.00
CA ALA A 37 -1.55 -21.03 -12.90
C ALA A 37 -1.55 -20.07 -11.70
N ALA A 38 -0.61 -19.12 -11.64
CA ALA A 38 -0.64 -18.05 -10.64
C ALA A 38 -1.92 -17.22 -10.73
N LEU A 39 -2.50 -17.03 -11.93
CA LEU A 39 -3.73 -16.23 -12.09
C LEU A 39 -4.93 -16.88 -11.42
N SER A 40 -5.12 -18.20 -11.60
CA SER A 40 -6.21 -18.91 -10.94
C SER A 40 -6.03 -18.94 -9.42
N MET A 41 -4.80 -19.05 -8.93
CA MET A 41 -4.50 -18.94 -7.49
C MET A 41 -4.77 -17.52 -6.96
N LEU A 42 -4.32 -16.47 -7.66
CA LEU A 42 -4.52 -15.08 -7.22
C LEU A 42 -6.02 -14.72 -7.18
N MET A 43 -6.80 -15.25 -8.11
CA MET A 43 -8.25 -14.99 -8.19
C MET A 43 -9.08 -15.99 -7.38
N ASP A 44 -8.46 -16.99 -6.75
CA ASP A 44 -9.16 -17.95 -5.91
C ASP A 44 -9.71 -17.22 -4.66
N PRO A 45 -11.03 -17.23 -4.43
CA PRO A 45 -11.63 -16.61 -3.26
C PRO A 45 -11.14 -17.21 -1.93
N ALA A 46 -10.62 -18.45 -1.92
CA ALA A 46 -9.98 -19.03 -0.75
C ALA A 46 -8.75 -18.21 -0.28
N ASN A 47 -8.13 -17.44 -1.18
CA ASN A 47 -7.00 -16.57 -0.90
C ASN A 47 -7.41 -15.15 -0.46
N ALA A 48 -8.69 -14.91 -0.17
CA ALA A 48 -9.18 -13.61 0.30
C ALA A 48 -8.40 -13.09 1.53
N PHE A 49 -7.96 -13.98 2.42
CA PHE A 49 -7.16 -13.59 3.59
C PHE A 49 -5.76 -13.07 3.21
N ILE A 50 -5.13 -13.64 2.17
CA ILE A 50 -3.85 -13.16 1.64
C ILE A 50 -4.02 -11.77 1.02
N TRP A 51 -5.14 -11.54 0.34
CA TRP A 51 -5.46 -10.21 -0.18
C TRP A 51 -5.75 -9.20 0.93
N LEU A 52 -6.39 -9.62 2.02
CA LEU A 52 -6.61 -8.76 3.18
C LEU A 52 -5.28 -8.32 3.82
N THR A 53 -4.37 -9.26 4.07
CA THR A 53 -3.05 -8.94 4.63
C THR A 53 -2.22 -8.09 3.67
N THR A 54 -2.33 -8.35 2.37
CA THR A 54 -1.74 -7.51 1.32
C THR A 54 -2.29 -6.09 1.38
N ALA A 55 -3.61 -5.90 1.47
CA ALA A 55 -4.24 -4.60 1.59
C ALA A 55 -3.81 -3.86 2.86
N LEU A 56 -3.66 -4.56 3.98
CA LEU A 56 -3.18 -3.98 5.25
C LEU A 56 -1.75 -3.42 5.16
N THR A 57 -0.94 -3.92 4.23
CA THR A 57 0.42 -3.37 3.98
C THR A 57 0.36 -1.91 3.49
N PHE A 58 -0.77 -1.48 2.91
CA PHE A 58 -0.99 -0.09 2.49
C PHE A 58 -1.50 0.82 3.62
N ALA A 59 -1.86 0.28 4.79
CA ALA A 59 -2.42 1.06 5.89
C ALA A 59 -1.53 2.24 6.34
N PRO A 60 -0.19 2.11 6.44
CA PRO A 60 0.68 3.24 6.80
C PRO A 60 0.67 4.37 5.76
N ALA A 61 0.55 4.03 4.47
CA ALA A 61 0.46 5.00 3.39
C ALA A 61 -0.86 5.79 3.46
N ILE A 62 -1.97 5.06 3.63
CA ILE A 62 -3.32 5.64 3.79
C ILE A 62 -3.35 6.56 5.01
N GLY A 63 -2.83 6.10 6.16
CA GLY A 63 -2.76 6.88 7.40
C GLY A 63 -1.95 8.17 7.22
N SER A 64 -0.84 8.10 6.50
CA SER A 64 0.01 9.26 6.22
C SER A 64 -0.70 10.30 5.34
N PHE A 65 -1.40 9.87 4.28
CA PHE A 65 -2.20 10.80 3.46
C PHE A 65 -3.37 11.40 4.23
N TYR A 66 -4.05 10.60 5.06
CA TYR A 66 -5.14 11.08 5.90
C TYR A 66 -4.66 12.12 6.91
N ALA A 67 -3.53 11.87 7.59
CA ALA A 67 -2.91 12.81 8.51
C ALA A 67 -2.54 14.13 7.81
N SER A 68 -1.91 14.05 6.63
CA SER A 68 -1.60 15.22 5.81
C SER A 68 -2.85 16.06 5.49
N ARG A 69 -3.96 15.42 5.08
CA ARG A 69 -5.24 16.08 4.84
C ARG A 69 -5.81 16.73 6.09
N LEU A 70 -5.71 16.07 7.24
CA LEU A 70 -6.21 16.59 8.52
C LEU A 70 -5.43 17.83 8.97
N PHE A 71 -4.09 17.80 8.87
CA PHE A 71 -3.25 18.97 9.18
C PHE A 71 -3.52 20.13 8.21
N ALA A 72 -3.70 19.86 6.92
CA ALA A 72 -4.02 20.90 5.93
C ALA A 72 -5.37 21.57 6.21
N ARG A 73 -6.35 20.82 6.73
CA ARG A 73 -7.64 21.38 7.16
C ARG A 73 -7.50 22.26 8.39
N ARG A 74 -6.71 21.82 9.38
CA ARG A 74 -6.48 22.58 10.63
C ARG A 74 -5.68 23.86 10.45
N GLN A 75 -4.84 23.95 9.42
CA GLN A 75 -4.11 25.18 9.09
C GLN A 75 -4.98 26.23 8.36
N LYS A 76 -6.15 25.83 7.84
CA LYS A 76 -7.08 26.72 7.13
C LYS A 76 -8.23 27.24 7.99
N ALA A 77 -8.45 26.65 9.16
CA ALA A 77 -9.43 27.07 10.16
C ALA A 77 -8.76 28.00 11.17
#